data_AF-A0A2S9XME0-F1
#
_entry.id   AF-A0A2S9XME0-F1
#
_cell.length_a   1.000
_cell.length_b   1.000
_cell.length_c   1.000
_cell.angle_alpha   90.00
_cell.angle_beta   90.00
_cell.angle_gamma   90.00
#
_symmetry.space_group_name_H-M   'P 1'
#
loop_
_entity.id
_entity.type
_entity.pdbx_description
1 polymer ?
#
loop_
_entity_poly.entity_id
_entity_poly.type
_entity_poly.pdbx_seq_one_letter_code
_entity_poly.pdbx_strand_id
1 'polypeptide(L)'
;MLVRFKRAWRSGAHAVVLDPLDFIARRVALIPPPHFNMVRYHGVLAARAKARAEVVAGPSEEPEPAQLRLVFDAKAEPGVAVEVEIKRSSRHPWAWLLRRVFAVDVLTCERCEGRMRLVELANEPEEISRVLAKVGLGPRPPPRRRPALPGQLELKFVA
;
A
#
# COMPACT_ATOMS: atom_id res chain seq x y z
N MET A 1 19.23 32.98 7.44
CA MET A 1 18.92 32.56 6.05
C MET A 1 18.11 33.64 5.34
N LEU A 2 18.38 33.93 4.06
CA LEU A 2 17.64 34.94 3.28
C LEU A 2 16.66 34.26 2.33
N VAL A 3 15.38 34.60 2.42
CA VAL A 3 14.32 34.07 1.55
C VAL A 3 13.82 35.20 0.65
N ARG A 4 14.03 35.07 -0.67
CA ARG A 4 13.52 36.03 -1.67
C ARG A 4 12.08 35.70 -2.06
N PHE A 5 11.25 36.73 -2.18
CA PHE A 5 9.91 36.60 -2.70
C PHE A 5 9.91 36.64 -4.22
N LYS A 6 8.92 35.99 -4.85
CA LYS A 6 8.73 36.07 -6.31
C LYS A 6 8.29 37.47 -6.78
N ARG A 7 7.61 38.24 -5.92
CA ARG A 7 7.15 39.62 -6.18
C ARG A 7 7.39 40.47 -4.93
N ALA A 8 7.53 41.79 -5.10
CA ALA A 8 7.63 42.72 -3.99
C ALA A 8 6.42 42.59 -3.06
N TRP A 9 6.65 42.66 -1.76
CA TRP A 9 5.57 42.79 -0.78
C TRP A 9 4.91 44.16 -0.88
N ARG A 10 3.76 44.36 -0.24
CA ARG A 10 3.05 45.67 -0.22
C ARG A 10 3.92 46.81 0.33
N SER A 11 4.90 46.50 1.16
CA SER A 11 5.87 47.45 1.71
C SER A 11 7.11 47.69 0.81
N GLY A 12 7.17 47.08 -0.38
CA GLY A 12 8.33 47.13 -1.28
C GLY A 12 9.45 46.13 -0.94
N ALA A 13 9.32 45.36 0.15
CA ALA A 13 10.33 44.36 0.51
C ALA A 13 10.36 43.18 -0.48
N HIS A 14 11.55 42.78 -0.93
CA HIS A 14 11.77 41.67 -1.87
C HIS A 14 12.31 40.39 -1.21
N ALA A 15 12.71 40.47 0.05
CA ALA A 15 13.26 39.34 0.78
C ALA A 15 13.00 39.51 2.28
N VAL A 16 13.05 38.40 3.00
CA VAL A 16 13.07 38.37 4.46
C VAL A 16 14.30 37.61 4.94
N VAL A 17 14.94 38.12 5.99
CA VAL A 17 16.00 37.42 6.70
C VAL A 17 15.35 36.72 7.89
N LEU A 18 15.54 35.41 7.97
CA LEU A 18 15.03 34.57 9.05
C LEU A 18 16.20 33.96 9.81
N ASP A 19 16.03 33.81 11.12
CA ASP A 19 16.89 32.96 11.93
C ASP A 19 16.85 31.51 11.38
N PRO A 20 17.96 30.74 11.41
CA PRO A 20 17.97 29.37 10.91
C PRO A 20 16.86 28.47 11.52
N LEU A 21 16.56 28.61 12.81
CA LEU A 21 15.53 27.79 13.46
C LEU A 21 14.13 28.21 13.04
N ASP A 22 13.88 29.53 12.93
CA ASP A 22 12.61 30.06 12.43
C ASP A 22 12.34 29.64 10.99
N PHE A 23 13.38 29.61 10.15
CA PHE A 23 13.25 29.14 8.78
C PHE A 23 12.83 27.67 8.73
N ILE A 24 13.47 26.80 9.51
CA ILE A 24 13.14 25.38 9.57
C ILE A 24 11.72 25.20 10.09
N ALA A 25 11.34 25.86 11.19
CA ALA A 25 10.01 25.77 11.78
C ALA A 25 8.92 26.14 10.78
N ARG A 26 9.09 27.26 10.06
CA ARG A 26 8.15 27.70 9.01
C ARG A 26 8.09 26.75 7.83
N ARG A 27 9.16 25.98 7.57
CA ARG A 27 9.19 25.01 6.46
C ARG A 27 8.54 23.69 6.83
N VAL A 28 8.79 23.20 8.03
CA VAL A 28 8.12 22.01 8.57
C VAL A 28 6.62 22.24 8.69
N ALA A 29 6.17 23.45 9.02
CA ALA A 29 4.75 23.80 9.08
C ALA A 29 3.98 23.64 7.75
N LEU A 30 4.69 23.56 6.60
CA LEU A 30 4.07 23.29 5.30
C LEU A 30 3.87 21.79 5.02
N ILE A 31 4.51 20.93 5.79
CA ILE A 31 4.38 19.48 5.64
C ILE A 31 3.04 19.08 6.26
N PRO A 32 2.10 18.53 5.48
CA PRO A 32 0.81 18.12 6.01
C PRO A 32 0.98 16.97 7.01
N PRO A 33 0.08 16.84 8.00
CA PRO A 33 0.14 15.76 8.96
C PRO A 33 -0.01 14.39 8.27
N PRO A 34 0.52 13.32 8.89
CA PRO A 34 0.41 11.98 8.32
C PRO A 34 -1.06 11.62 8.08
N HIS A 35 -1.32 10.96 6.95
CA HIS A 35 -2.66 10.57 6.47
C HIS A 35 -3.61 11.71 6.11
N PHE A 36 -3.13 12.96 6.04
CA PHE A 36 -3.94 14.04 5.52
C PHE A 36 -4.18 13.87 4.02
N ASN A 37 -5.45 13.91 3.59
CA ASN A 37 -5.78 13.80 2.18
C ASN A 37 -5.40 15.10 1.45
N MET A 38 -4.23 15.07 0.78
CA MET A 38 -3.73 16.18 -0.03
C MET A 38 -4.50 16.35 -1.35
N VAL A 39 -5.20 15.30 -1.82
CA VAL A 39 -5.94 15.30 -3.08
C VAL A 39 -7.44 15.28 -2.80
N ARG A 40 -8.07 16.44 -2.91
CA ARG A 40 -9.53 16.56 -2.77
C ARG A 40 -10.17 16.38 -4.15
N TYR A 41 -10.85 15.25 -4.32
CA TYR A 41 -11.67 15.01 -5.50
C TYR A 41 -13.00 15.77 -5.40
N HIS A 42 -13.44 16.32 -6.52
CA HIS A 42 -14.69 17.06 -6.66
C HIS A 42 -15.61 16.41 -7.70
N GLY A 43 -16.88 16.79 -7.67
CA GLY A 43 -17.88 16.27 -8.61
C GLY A 43 -18.07 14.76 -8.48
N VAL A 44 -18.15 14.07 -9.62
CA VAL A 44 -18.44 12.63 -9.70
C VAL A 44 -17.37 11.76 -9.01
N LEU A 45 -16.12 12.23 -8.95
CA LEU A 45 -15.02 11.51 -8.30
C LEU A 45 -14.93 11.77 -6.79
N ALA A 46 -15.77 12.66 -6.24
CA ALA A 46 -15.77 12.92 -4.80
C ALA A 46 -16.29 11.72 -4.02
N ALA A 47 -15.69 11.46 -2.85
CA ALA A 47 -16.07 10.33 -1.99
C ALA A 47 -17.56 10.31 -1.59
N ARG A 48 -18.23 11.47 -1.55
CA ARG A 48 -19.68 11.58 -1.25
C ARG A 48 -20.50 12.14 -2.43
N ALA A 49 -20.09 11.88 -3.67
CA ALA A 49 -20.88 12.28 -4.83
C ALA A 49 -22.20 11.51 -4.92
N LYS A 50 -23.32 12.18 -5.24
CA LYS A 50 -24.62 11.51 -5.43
C LYS A 50 -24.59 10.48 -6.56
N ALA A 51 -23.89 10.80 -7.66
CA ALA A 51 -23.70 9.92 -8.81
C ALA A 51 -22.66 8.80 -8.59
N ARG A 52 -22.12 8.64 -7.37
CA ARG A 52 -21.07 7.62 -7.11
C ARG A 52 -21.57 6.20 -7.36
N ALA A 53 -22.86 5.94 -7.13
CA ALA A 53 -23.47 4.62 -7.39
C ALA A 53 -23.46 4.24 -8.89
N GLU A 54 -23.40 5.21 -9.79
CA GLU A 54 -23.37 4.96 -11.24
C GLU A 54 -21.94 4.66 -11.75
N VAL A 55 -20.92 5.16 -11.04
CA VAL A 55 -19.50 5.05 -11.46
C VAL A 55 -18.76 3.94 -10.72
N VAL A 56 -19.07 3.77 -9.44
CA VAL A 56 -18.49 2.69 -8.63
C VAL A 56 -19.41 1.50 -8.76
N ALA A 57 -18.92 0.43 -9.39
CA ALA A 57 -19.59 -0.85 -9.40
C ALA A 57 -19.97 -1.22 -7.96
N GLY A 58 -21.27 -1.45 -7.74
CA GLY A 58 -21.79 -1.79 -6.42
C GLY A 58 -21.10 -3.05 -5.87
N PRO A 59 -21.18 -3.27 -4.53
CA PRO A 59 -20.77 -4.56 -3.98
C PRO A 59 -21.50 -5.65 -4.75
N SER A 60 -20.76 -6.64 -5.26
CA SER A 60 -21.41 -7.85 -5.76
C SER A 60 -22.27 -8.41 -4.64
N GLU A 61 -23.40 -9.05 -4.98
CA GLU A 61 -24.24 -9.80 -4.04
C GLU A 61 -23.42 -10.93 -3.40
N GLU A 62 -22.56 -10.59 -2.46
CA GLU A 62 -21.94 -11.52 -1.54
C GLU A 62 -22.97 -11.80 -0.44
N PRO A 63 -23.15 -13.07 -0.05
CA PRO A 63 -24.15 -13.43 0.95
C PRO A 63 -23.88 -12.68 2.24
N GLU A 64 -24.95 -12.20 2.88
CA GLU A 64 -24.86 -11.45 4.13
C GLU A 64 -23.96 -12.17 5.14
N PRO A 65 -23.06 -11.45 5.84
CA PRO A 65 -22.18 -12.06 6.82
C PRO A 65 -23.03 -12.64 7.95
N ALA A 66 -23.21 -13.96 7.95
CA ALA A 66 -23.84 -14.67 9.05
C ALA A 66 -23.04 -14.38 10.33
N GLN A 67 -23.62 -13.58 11.23
CA GLN A 67 -23.05 -13.35 12.55
C GLN A 67 -22.94 -14.69 13.27
N LEU A 68 -21.70 -15.11 13.54
CA LEU A 68 -21.46 -16.27 14.39
C LEU A 68 -22.03 -15.97 15.77
N ARG A 69 -22.92 -16.83 16.28
CA ARG A 69 -23.40 -16.76 17.65
C ARG A 69 -22.21 -16.92 18.59
N LEU A 70 -21.90 -15.87 19.36
CA LEU A 70 -20.96 -15.97 20.47
C LEU A 70 -21.67 -16.72 21.60
N VAL A 71 -21.30 -17.98 21.81
CA VAL A 71 -21.78 -18.77 22.94
C VAL A 71 -20.95 -18.38 24.17
N PHE A 72 -21.50 -17.51 25.02
CA PHE A 72 -20.86 -17.07 26.26
C PHE A 72 -21.33 -17.81 27.52
N ASP A 73 -22.23 -18.80 27.38
CA ASP A 73 -22.77 -19.49 28.54
C ASP A 73 -22.04 -20.81 28.79
N ALA A 74 -21.24 -20.79 29.86
CA ALA A 74 -20.59 -21.95 30.45
C ALA A 74 -21.64 -22.92 31.00
N LYS A 75 -22.16 -23.78 30.12
CA LYS A 75 -22.69 -25.14 30.39
C LYS A 75 -22.93 -25.83 29.03
N ALA A 76 -21.83 -26.16 28.35
CA ALA A 76 -21.88 -27.01 27.17
C ALA A 76 -21.81 -28.48 27.60
N GLU A 77 -22.89 -29.22 27.38
CA GLU A 77 -22.83 -30.68 27.38
C GLU A 77 -21.97 -31.17 26.19
N PRO A 78 -21.11 -32.18 26.38
CA PRO A 78 -20.21 -32.64 25.34
C PRO A 78 -21.00 -33.52 24.37
N GLY A 79 -21.26 -33.05 23.14
CA GLY A 79 -21.86 -33.94 22.14
C GLY A 79 -22.34 -33.35 20.83
N VAL A 80 -22.47 -32.03 20.69
CA VAL A 80 -22.86 -31.48 19.38
C VAL A 80 -21.62 -31.27 18.54
N ALA A 81 -21.35 -32.23 17.66
CA ALA A 81 -20.44 -32.05 16.54
C ALA A 81 -21.00 -30.93 15.66
N VAL A 82 -20.57 -29.69 15.93
CA VAL A 82 -20.76 -28.59 14.99
C VAL A 82 -19.82 -28.89 13.84
N GLU A 83 -20.38 -29.33 12.72
CA GLU A 83 -19.66 -29.34 11.45
C GLU A 83 -19.29 -27.89 11.14
N VAL A 84 -18.07 -27.52 11.52
CA VAL A 84 -17.49 -26.24 11.17
C VAL A 84 -17.17 -26.34 9.68
N GLU A 85 -18.14 -25.98 8.84
CA GLU A 85 -17.85 -25.64 7.45
C GLU A 85 -16.84 -24.48 7.47
N ILE A 86 -15.58 -24.80 7.23
CA ILE A 86 -14.52 -23.83 7.05
C ILE A 86 -14.82 -23.09 5.75
N LYS A 87 -15.63 -22.03 5.83
CA LYS A 87 -15.87 -21.11 4.72
C LYS A 87 -14.52 -20.59 4.25
N ARG A 88 -14.25 -20.77 2.95
CA ARG A 88 -13.05 -20.25 2.29
C ARG A 88 -12.98 -18.76 2.60
N SER A 89 -11.90 -18.30 3.24
CA SER A 89 -11.72 -16.89 3.54
C SER A 89 -11.88 -16.08 2.27
N SER A 90 -12.73 -15.04 2.26
CA SER A 90 -12.86 -14.09 1.14
C SER A 90 -11.60 -13.24 0.90
N ARG A 91 -10.51 -13.56 1.63
CA ARG A 91 -9.20 -12.95 1.45
C ARG A 91 -8.62 -13.44 0.14
N HIS A 92 -8.65 -12.56 -0.85
CA HIS A 92 -7.91 -12.71 -2.08
C HIS A 92 -6.43 -13.03 -1.74
N PRO A 93 -5.84 -14.08 -2.30
CA PRO A 93 -4.43 -14.38 -2.10
C PRO A 93 -3.56 -13.17 -2.50
N TRP A 94 -2.45 -12.95 -1.82
CA TRP A 94 -1.54 -11.82 -2.12
C TRP A 94 -1.14 -11.77 -3.60
N ALA A 95 -0.93 -12.93 -4.24
CA ALA A 95 -0.59 -13.04 -5.65
C ALA A 95 -1.73 -12.54 -6.56
N TRP A 96 -2.99 -12.79 -6.17
CA TRP A 96 -4.14 -12.26 -6.89
C TRP A 96 -4.19 -10.73 -6.80
N LEU A 97 -3.90 -10.15 -5.63
CA LEU A 97 -3.87 -8.70 -5.44
C LEU A 97 -2.76 -8.05 -6.29
N LEU A 98 -1.57 -8.65 -6.35
CA LEU A 98 -0.50 -8.16 -7.22
C LEU A 98 -0.89 -8.18 -8.69
N ARG A 99 -1.55 -9.25 -9.14
CA ARG A 99 -2.05 -9.33 -10.52
C ARG A 99 -3.14 -8.30 -10.78
N ARG A 100 -4.04 -8.06 -9.82
CA ARG A 100 -5.14 -7.10 -9.99
C ARG A 100 -4.69 -5.64 -9.97
N VAL A 101 -3.76 -5.28 -9.08
CA VAL A 101 -3.34 -3.88 -8.86
C VAL A 101 -2.16 -3.48 -9.73
N PHE A 102 -1.19 -4.38 -9.91
CA PHE A 102 0.06 -4.10 -10.61
C PHE A 102 0.20 -4.84 -11.95
N ALA A 103 -0.78 -5.66 -12.34
CA ALA A 103 -0.68 -6.54 -13.52
C ALA A 103 0.53 -7.49 -13.49
N VAL A 104 1.01 -7.85 -12.29
CA VAL A 104 2.15 -8.77 -12.10
C VAL A 104 1.63 -10.14 -11.66
N ASP A 105 1.91 -11.20 -12.44
CA ASP A 105 1.61 -12.58 -12.07
C ASP A 105 2.87 -13.31 -11.58
N VAL A 106 3.04 -13.37 -10.25
CA VAL A 106 4.19 -14.02 -9.60
C VAL A 106 4.08 -15.54 -9.61
N LEU A 107 2.93 -16.11 -10.01
CA LEU A 107 2.70 -17.55 -10.09
C LEU A 107 2.87 -18.10 -11.51
N THR A 108 3.34 -17.30 -12.46
CA THR A 108 3.70 -17.75 -13.80
C THR A 108 5.20 -17.63 -14.01
N CYS A 109 5.84 -18.70 -14.48
CA CYS A 109 7.27 -18.66 -14.75
C CYS A 109 7.56 -17.83 -16.02
N GLU A 110 8.46 -16.85 -15.93
CA GLU A 110 8.86 -16.01 -17.08
C GLU A 110 9.63 -16.77 -18.18
N ARG A 111 10.14 -17.98 -17.89
CA ARG A 111 10.94 -18.77 -18.85
C ARG A 111 10.14 -19.83 -19.60
N CYS A 112 9.21 -20.49 -18.91
CA CYS A 112 8.48 -21.63 -19.45
C CYS A 112 6.97 -21.50 -19.37
N GLU A 113 6.46 -20.36 -18.88
CA GLU A 113 5.01 -20.05 -18.74
C GLU A 113 4.23 -21.04 -17.87
N GLY A 114 4.94 -21.94 -17.18
CA GLY A 114 4.35 -22.91 -16.26
C GLY A 114 3.81 -22.26 -14.99
N ARG A 115 2.84 -22.94 -14.37
CA ARG A 115 2.30 -22.55 -13.06
C ARG A 115 3.34 -22.81 -11.97
N MET A 116 3.67 -21.77 -11.22
CA MET A 116 4.50 -21.83 -10.02
C MET A 116 3.61 -21.89 -8.77
N ARG A 117 4.14 -22.49 -7.70
CA ARG A 117 3.51 -22.52 -6.39
C ARG A 117 4.45 -21.90 -5.36
N LEU A 118 3.89 -21.22 -4.38
CA LEU A 118 4.65 -20.73 -3.24
C LEU A 118 5.16 -21.94 -2.43
N VAL A 119 6.48 -22.00 -2.21
CA VAL A 119 7.11 -23.09 -1.44
C VAL A 119 7.39 -22.66 0.00
N GLU A 120 7.94 -21.46 0.18
CA GLU A 120 8.37 -20.94 1.48
C GLU A 120 8.32 -19.41 1.46
N LEU A 121 7.97 -18.80 2.59
CA LEU A 121 8.09 -17.35 2.82
C LEU A 121 9.19 -17.14 3.85
N ALA A 122 10.38 -16.75 3.39
CA ALA A 122 11.51 -16.44 4.25
C ALA A 122 11.49 -14.94 4.58
N ASN A 123 11.13 -14.60 5.82
CA ASN A 123 11.09 -13.21 6.26
C ASN A 123 12.30 -12.85 7.13
N GLU A 124 12.91 -13.84 7.78
CA GLU A 124 14.08 -13.62 8.62
C GLU A 124 15.40 -13.72 7.82
N PRO A 125 16.45 -12.97 8.19
CA PRO A 125 17.73 -12.97 7.47
C PRO A 125 18.37 -14.36 7.33
N GLU A 126 18.22 -15.20 8.35
CA GLU A 126 18.76 -16.56 8.38
C GLU A 126 18.01 -17.48 7.41
N GLU A 127 16.68 -17.38 7.36
CA GLU A 127 15.82 -18.11 6.43
C GLU A 127 16.14 -17.73 4.98
N ILE A 128 16.29 -16.43 4.71
CA ILE A 128 16.64 -15.92 3.38
C ILE A 128 17.99 -16.49 2.95
N SER A 129 18.98 -16.45 3.83
CA SER A 129 20.32 -16.97 3.55
C SER A 129 20.30 -18.48 3.27
N ARG A 130 19.51 -19.24 4.03
CA ARG A 130 19.32 -20.68 3.83
C ARG A 130 18.68 -21.00 2.49
N VAL A 131 17.61 -20.30 2.12
CA VAL A 131 16.90 -20.53 0.84
C VAL A 131 17.79 -20.17 -0.34
N LEU A 132 18.51 -19.04 -0.28
CA LEU A 132 19.44 -18.63 -1.34
C LEU A 132 20.56 -19.66 -1.54
N ALA A 133 21.16 -20.15 -0.44
CA ALA A 133 22.19 -21.17 -0.49
C ALA A 133 21.72 -22.46 -1.17
N LYS A 134 20.48 -22.91 -0.92
CA LYS A 134 19.88 -24.09 -1.58
C LYS A 134 19.78 -23.93 -3.10
N VAL A 135 19.61 -22.71 -3.60
CA VAL A 135 19.48 -22.40 -5.04
C VAL A 135 20.85 -22.09 -5.67
N GLY A 136 21.94 -22.20 -4.92
CA GLY A 136 23.29 -21.85 -5.38
C GLY A 136 23.51 -20.34 -5.56
N LEU A 137 22.60 -19.52 -5.03
CA LEU A 137 22.74 -18.08 -4.97
C LEU A 137 23.43 -17.75 -3.64
N GLY A 138 24.56 -17.04 -3.69
CA GLY A 138 25.18 -16.53 -2.45
C GLY A 138 24.21 -15.58 -1.73
N PRO A 139 24.38 -15.34 -0.41
CA PRO A 139 23.66 -14.32 0.34
C PRO A 139 24.13 -12.93 -0.10
N ARG A 140 24.03 -12.62 -1.39
CA ARG A 140 24.12 -11.26 -1.88
C ARG A 140 22.74 -10.66 -1.67
N PRO A 141 22.59 -9.62 -0.84
CA PRO A 141 21.39 -8.81 -0.93
C PRO A 141 21.24 -8.42 -2.41
N PRO A 142 20.04 -8.50 -3.01
CA PRO A 142 19.84 -7.94 -4.34
C PRO A 142 20.42 -6.53 -4.32
N PRO A 143 21.23 -6.12 -5.33
CA PRO A 143 21.86 -4.82 -5.33
C PRO A 143 20.78 -3.80 -5.00
N ARG A 144 20.92 -3.09 -3.88
CA ARG A 144 19.91 -2.11 -3.47
C ARG A 144 19.72 -1.20 -4.67
N ARG A 145 18.56 -1.26 -5.32
CA ARG A 145 18.17 -0.22 -6.26
C ARG A 145 18.30 1.06 -5.44
N ARG A 146 19.13 2.01 -5.88
CA ARG A 146 19.18 3.32 -5.23
C ARG A 146 17.73 3.79 -5.15
N PRO A 147 17.20 4.11 -3.96
CA PRO A 147 15.88 4.69 -3.89
C PRO A 147 15.88 5.89 -4.83
N ALA A 148 14.89 5.97 -5.72
CA ALA A 148 14.68 7.17 -6.51
C ALA A 148 14.62 8.32 -5.51
N LEU A 149 15.46 9.34 -5.70
CA LEU A 149 15.40 10.55 -4.90
C LEU A 149 13.95 11.05 -4.92
N PRO A 150 13.35 11.39 -3.76
CA PRO A 150 11.96 11.81 -3.73
C PRO A 150 11.80 13.05 -4.61
N GLY A 151 11.14 12.89 -5.77
CA GLY A 151 10.87 13.96 -6.73
C GLY A 151 11.06 13.62 -8.21
N GLN A 152 11.67 12.48 -8.56
CA GLN A 152 11.88 12.13 -9.98
C GLN A 152 11.03 10.91 -10.37
N LEU A 153 9.90 11.18 -11.04
CA LEU A 153 9.20 10.15 -11.80
C LEU A 153 10.12 9.73 -12.95
N GLU A 154 10.66 8.51 -12.91
CA GLU A 154 11.34 7.91 -14.06
C GLU A 154 10.30 7.62 -15.16
N LEU A 155 9.99 8.64 -15.96
CA LEU A 155 9.23 8.48 -17.18
C LEU A 155 10.17 7.87 -18.23
N LYS A 156 9.88 6.63 -18.64
CA LYS A 156 10.53 6.00 -19.78
C LYS A 156 9.98 6.63 -21.07
N PHE A 157 10.64 7.66 -21.57
CA PHE A 157 10.47 8.02 -22.97
C PHE A 157 11.29 7.02 -23.79
N VAL A 158 10.58 6.11 -24.43
CA VAL A 158 11.11 5.19 -25.44
C VAL A 158 11.45 5.98 -26.70
N ALA A 159 12.66 5.79 -27.21
CA ALA A 159 12.99 5.68 -28.63
C ALA A 159 14.21 4.75 -28.75
#